data_AF-A0A6J6DCP3-F1
#
_entry.id   AF-A0A6J6DCP3-F1
#
_cell.length_a   1.000
_cell.length_b   1.000
_cell.length_c   1.000
_cell.angle_alpha   90.00
_cell.angle_beta   90.00
_cell.angle_gamma   90.00
#
_symmetry.space_group_name_H-M   'P 1'
#
loop_
_entity.id
_entity.type
_entity.pdbx_description
1 polymer ?
#
loop_
_entity_poly.entity_id
_entity_poly.type
_entity_poly.pdbx_seq_one_letter_code
_entity_poly.pdbx_strand_id
1 'polypeptide(L)'
;MEILKFENAPAPRKSSAKKSNLKSLAGLATVAAVAVLGSTLAANISLGTGSAIEFGQGVQVASACDSAITLSPRANFVNGTNPVFMLSTISFSDVDGRAAGTGCQGKTLQLNAYGDVSATPLQLATANTTAVSVATVGINGSTPTVSAGFVIANGLNLGASTSSFDLGITTPSATAGAVFKLTLQSN
;
A
#
# COMPACT_ATOMS: atom_id res chain seq x y z
N MET A 1 85.97 26.09 8.10
CA MET A 1 86.31 24.75 8.62
C MET A 1 86.23 24.83 10.13
N GLU A 2 85.86 23.74 10.81
CA GLU A 2 85.29 23.66 12.19
C GLU A 2 83.76 23.79 12.15
N ILE A 3 82.94 22.73 12.12
CA ILE A 3 82.95 21.40 12.79
C ILE A 3 82.75 21.52 14.32
N LEU A 4 81.46 21.41 14.67
CA LEU A 4 80.85 20.74 15.82
C LEU A 4 81.10 21.28 17.24
N LYS A 5 80.00 21.64 17.90
CA LYS A 5 79.63 20.99 19.18
C LYS A 5 78.15 20.64 19.21
N PHE A 6 77.91 19.33 19.30
CA PHE A 6 76.70 18.73 19.82
C PHE A 6 76.63 18.98 21.33
N GLU A 7 75.46 19.31 21.86
CA GLU A 7 75.00 18.73 23.13
C GLU A 7 73.49 18.94 23.27
N ASN A 8 72.85 17.89 23.76
CA ASN A 8 71.57 17.81 24.47
C ASN A 8 70.27 17.56 23.69
N ALA A 9 69.98 16.25 23.58
CA ALA A 9 68.68 15.69 23.33
C ALA A 9 67.79 15.76 24.58
N PRO A 10 66.49 16.07 24.42
CA PRO A 10 65.45 15.53 25.31
C PRO A 10 64.66 14.45 24.57
N ALA A 11 64.60 13.26 25.18
CA ALA A 11 63.81 12.13 24.72
C ALA A 11 62.28 12.33 25.00
N PRO A 12 61.45 11.33 24.66
CA PRO A 12 60.31 11.43 23.76
C PRO A 12 59.03 11.97 24.41
N ARG A 13 58.22 12.76 23.67
CA ARG A 13 56.81 12.98 24.04
C ARG A 13 55.92 12.01 23.28
N LYS A 14 55.45 10.99 24.01
CA LYS A 14 54.38 10.08 23.61
C LYS A 14 53.20 10.87 23.06
N SER A 15 52.86 10.64 21.79
CA SER A 15 51.59 11.05 21.20
C SER A 15 50.45 10.42 22.01
N SER A 16 49.62 11.26 22.61
CA SER A 16 48.43 10.84 23.34
C SER A 16 47.48 10.08 22.41
N ALA A 17 47.17 8.83 22.79
CA ALA A 17 46.15 8.04 22.12
C ALA A 17 44.80 8.74 22.26
N LYS A 18 44.25 9.21 21.13
CA LYS A 18 42.93 9.83 21.07
C LYS A 18 41.89 8.75 21.41
N LYS A 19 41.29 8.86 22.60
CA LYS A 19 40.22 8.01 23.10
C LYS A 19 38.97 8.19 22.23
N SER A 20 38.80 7.35 21.20
CA SER A 20 37.59 7.39 20.36
C SER A 20 36.44 6.73 21.11
N ASN A 21 35.40 7.50 21.43
CA ASN A 21 34.19 7.01 22.07
C ASN A 21 33.33 6.22 21.07
N LEU A 22 33.74 4.98 20.78
CA LEU A 22 33.07 3.98 19.95
C LEU A 22 31.83 3.36 20.65
N LYS A 23 31.07 4.19 21.37
CA LYS A 23 29.81 3.79 22.03
C LYS A 23 28.63 4.66 21.63
N SER A 24 28.88 5.77 20.93
CA SER A 24 27.83 6.67 20.43
C SER A 24 27.38 6.40 18.99
N LEU A 25 28.05 5.48 18.28
CA LEU A 25 27.70 5.11 16.90
C LEU A 25 26.79 3.87 16.83
N ALA A 26 26.80 3.03 17.87
CA ALA A 26 26.00 1.81 17.93
C ALA A 26 24.52 2.06 18.25
N GLY A 27 24.15 3.23 18.78
CA GLY A 27 22.76 3.59 19.09
C GLY A 27 21.96 4.17 17.90
N LEU A 28 22.64 4.59 16.83
CA LEU A 28 22.00 5.14 15.63
C LEU A 28 21.75 4.08 14.55
N ALA A 29 22.46 2.95 14.60
CA ALA A 29 22.29 1.85 13.66
C ALA A 29 21.06 0.97 13.96
N THR A 30 20.56 0.96 15.19
CA THR A 30 19.41 0.14 15.59
C THR A 30 18.06 0.76 15.26
N VAL A 31 17.98 2.08 15.06
CA VAL A 31 16.75 2.76 14.62
C VAL A 31 16.51 2.58 13.12
N ALA A 32 17.57 2.38 12.33
CA ALA A 32 17.46 2.14 10.89
C ALA A 32 16.97 0.71 10.53
N ALA A 33 17.10 -0.26 11.44
CA ALA A 33 16.75 -1.66 11.17
C ALA A 33 15.27 -1.99 11.36
N VAL A 34 14.49 -1.11 12.00
CA VAL A 34 13.03 -1.31 12.21
C VAL A 34 12.19 -0.71 11.06
N ALA A 35 12.82 0.01 10.14
CA ALA A 35 12.11 0.72 9.05
C ALA A 35 11.85 -0.13 7.78
N VAL A 36 12.21 -1.41 7.75
CA VAL A 36 12.23 -2.19 6.48
C VAL A 36 11.19 -3.32 6.41
N LEU A 37 10.38 -3.54 7.46
CA LEU A 37 9.32 -4.55 7.44
C LEU A 37 7.99 -3.94 7.85
N GLY A 38 7.40 -3.17 6.93
CA GLY A 38 6.09 -2.55 7.16
C GLY A 38 5.63 -1.55 6.09
N SER A 39 6.36 -1.36 5.00
CA SER A 39 5.99 -0.44 3.92
C SER A 39 4.92 -1.02 3.00
N THR A 40 3.72 -1.19 3.55
CA THR A 40 2.52 -0.73 2.84
C THR A 40 2.02 0.50 3.56
N LEU A 41 2.87 1.53 3.59
CA LEU A 41 2.45 2.88 3.93
C LEU A 41 1.31 3.22 2.96
N ALA A 42 0.11 3.46 3.50
CA ALA A 42 -0.91 4.19 2.78
C ALA A 42 -0.30 5.53 2.39
N ALA A 43 0.25 5.61 1.18
CA ALA A 43 1.06 6.72 0.74
C ALA A 43 0.13 7.90 0.44
N ASN A 44 -0.19 8.69 1.46
CA ASN A 44 -0.63 10.08 1.31
C ASN A 44 0.61 10.89 0.93
N ILE A 45 0.92 10.91 -0.35
CA ILE A 45 1.98 11.76 -0.89
C ILE A 45 1.31 13.06 -1.36
N SER A 46 1.21 14.04 -0.47
CA SER A 46 0.92 15.42 -0.84
C SER A 46 2.18 16.03 -1.49
N LEU A 47 2.30 15.91 -2.81
CA LEU A 47 3.31 16.59 -3.63
C LEU A 47 2.68 17.83 -4.27
N GLY A 48 2.74 18.97 -3.57
CA GLY A 48 2.36 20.26 -4.15
C GLY A 48 1.93 21.27 -3.09
N THR A 49 2.47 22.48 -3.17
CA THR A 49 2.03 23.61 -2.35
C THR A 49 0.60 24.01 -2.74
N GLY A 50 -0.41 23.39 -2.12
CA GLY A 50 -1.76 23.96 -2.13
C GLY A 50 -2.95 23.00 -2.16
N SER A 51 -2.78 21.70 -2.42
CA SER A 51 -3.85 20.70 -2.26
C SER A 51 -3.23 19.30 -2.31
N ALA A 52 -3.40 18.53 -1.23
CA ALA A 52 -3.05 17.12 -1.24
C ALA A 52 -3.95 16.41 -2.26
N ILE A 53 -3.40 16.02 -3.41
CA ILE A 53 -4.10 15.13 -4.34
C ILE A 53 -3.90 13.71 -3.78
N GLU A 54 -4.81 13.33 -2.90
CA GLU A 54 -4.86 11.98 -2.34
C GLU A 54 -5.48 11.03 -3.36
N PHE A 55 -4.84 9.90 -3.59
CA PHE A 55 -5.39 8.81 -4.39
C PHE A 55 -6.73 8.35 -3.79
N GLY A 56 -7.81 8.45 -4.55
CA GLY A 56 -9.14 8.05 -4.08
C GLY A 56 -9.83 9.07 -3.15
N GLN A 57 -9.78 10.37 -3.47
CA GLN A 57 -10.67 11.35 -2.85
C GLN A 57 -12.15 11.09 -3.24
N GLY A 58 -12.73 10.09 -2.58
CA GLY A 58 -14.11 9.64 -2.74
C GLY A 58 -14.24 8.12 -2.77
N VAL A 59 -14.07 7.46 -1.62
CA VAL A 59 -14.58 6.09 -1.46
C VAL A 59 -16.06 6.20 -1.08
N GLN A 60 -16.95 5.77 -1.96
CA GLN A 60 -18.38 5.71 -1.71
C GLN A 60 -18.80 4.26 -1.54
N VAL A 61 -19.00 3.85 -0.29
CA VAL A 61 -19.54 2.53 0.04
C VAL A 61 -21.04 2.67 0.24
N ALA A 62 -21.81 2.00 -0.62
CA ALA A 62 -23.25 1.87 -0.53
C ALA A 62 -23.62 0.38 -0.56
N SER A 63 -23.17 -0.36 0.45
CA SER A 63 -23.53 -1.77 0.64
C SER A 63 -24.76 -1.85 1.54
N ALA A 64 -25.86 -2.37 1.01
CA ALA A 64 -27.12 -2.53 1.75
C ALA A 64 -27.03 -3.62 2.82
N CYS A 65 -26.12 -4.59 2.67
CA CYS A 65 -25.93 -5.67 3.62
C CYS A 65 -24.97 -5.33 4.77
N ASP A 66 -24.23 -4.21 4.66
CA ASP A 66 -23.24 -3.81 5.66
C ASP A 66 -22.79 -2.35 5.47
N SER A 67 -22.96 -1.54 6.52
CA SER A 67 -22.56 -0.12 6.53
C SER A 67 -21.15 0.13 7.05
N ALA A 68 -20.45 -0.90 7.55
CA ALA A 68 -19.13 -0.78 8.17
C ALA A 68 -17.97 -1.04 7.19
N ILE A 69 -18.25 -1.56 5.99
CA ILE A 69 -17.22 -1.90 5.01
C ILE A 69 -16.33 -0.69 4.72
N THR A 70 -15.03 -0.90 4.86
CA THR A 70 -14.00 0.08 4.50
C THR A 70 -13.16 -0.44 3.34
N LEU A 71 -12.80 0.45 2.42
CA LEU A 71 -11.94 0.15 1.28
C LEU A 71 -10.67 0.98 1.35
N SER A 72 -9.54 0.33 1.17
CA SER A 72 -8.23 0.98 1.10
C SER A 72 -7.52 0.58 -0.19
N PRO A 73 -7.52 1.45 -1.21
CA PRO A 73 -6.84 1.14 -2.45
C PRO A 73 -5.32 1.31 -2.30
N ARG A 74 -4.57 0.43 -2.96
CA ARG A 74 -3.11 0.37 -2.94
C ARG A 74 -2.57 0.42 -4.35
N ALA A 75 -1.49 1.16 -4.51
CA ALA A 75 -0.76 1.26 -5.75
C ALA A 75 0.53 0.43 -5.71
N ASN A 76 0.93 -0.11 -6.85
CA ASN A 76 2.23 -0.74 -7.05
C ASN A 76 3.01 0.00 -8.13
N PHE A 77 4.30 0.22 -7.90
CA PHE A 77 5.18 0.81 -8.90
C PHE A 77 5.60 -0.23 -9.92
N VAL A 78 5.29 0.03 -11.20
CA VAL A 78 5.77 -0.79 -12.31
C VAL A 78 6.97 -0.10 -12.92
N ASN A 79 8.15 -0.72 -12.76
CA ASN A 79 9.38 -0.25 -13.38
C ASN A 79 9.48 -0.84 -14.80
N GLY A 80 9.21 0.00 -15.80
CA GLY A 80 9.27 -0.36 -17.22
C GLY A 80 9.65 0.85 -18.06
N THR A 81 9.41 0.78 -19.37
CA THR A 81 9.71 1.88 -20.30
C THR A 81 9.03 3.19 -19.90
N ASN A 82 7.82 3.10 -19.35
CA ASN A 82 7.08 4.22 -18.75
C ASN A 82 6.82 3.87 -17.28
N PRO A 83 7.71 4.28 -16.36
CA PRO A 83 7.54 3.98 -14.94
C PRO A 83 6.26 4.64 -14.42
N VAL A 84 5.39 3.84 -13.80
CA VAL A 84 4.06 4.30 -13.39
C VAL A 84 3.56 3.56 -12.15
N PHE A 85 2.80 4.26 -11.32
CA PHE A 85 2.05 3.64 -10.23
C PHE A 85 0.70 3.15 -10.77
N MET A 86 0.48 1.85 -10.70
CA MET A 86 -0.77 1.21 -11.09
C MET A 86 -1.63 0.92 -9.86
N LEU A 87 -2.95 1.08 -9.95
CA LEU A 87 -3.84 0.52 -8.93
C LEU A 87 -3.69 -1.01 -8.98
N SER A 88 -3.26 -1.62 -7.88
CA SER A 88 -2.94 -3.05 -7.85
C SER A 88 -3.83 -3.86 -6.94
N THR A 89 -4.28 -3.26 -5.84
CA THR A 89 -5.02 -3.98 -4.80
C THR A 89 -6.02 -3.04 -4.15
N ILE A 90 -7.17 -3.57 -3.77
CA ILE A 90 -8.13 -2.89 -2.91
C ILE A 90 -8.32 -3.78 -1.68
N SER A 91 -7.89 -3.28 -0.52
CA SER A 91 -8.09 -3.96 0.75
C SER A 91 -9.49 -3.69 1.27
N PHE A 92 -10.21 -4.75 1.62
CA PHE A 92 -11.50 -4.73 2.28
C PHE A 92 -11.30 -5.01 3.76
N SER A 93 -11.93 -4.21 4.61
CA SER A 93 -12.01 -4.43 6.05
C SER A 93 -13.43 -4.25 6.55
N ASP A 94 -13.72 -4.90 7.67
CA ASP A 94 -15.02 -4.87 8.36
C ASP A 94 -16.19 -5.29 7.45
N VAL A 95 -15.95 -6.28 6.59
CA VAL A 95 -17.03 -6.91 5.82
C VAL A 95 -17.76 -7.91 6.71
N ASP A 96 -19.07 -7.74 6.84
CA ASP A 96 -19.92 -8.68 7.55
C ASP A 96 -20.13 -9.93 6.70
N GLY A 97 -19.28 -10.94 6.88
CA GLY A 97 -19.34 -12.21 6.15
C GLY A 97 -20.41 -13.18 6.64
N ARG A 98 -21.21 -12.81 7.64
CA ARG A 98 -22.23 -13.68 8.23
C ARG A 98 -23.46 -13.82 7.33
N ALA A 99 -24.32 -14.78 7.68
CA ALA A 99 -25.54 -15.13 6.96
C ALA A 99 -26.44 -13.93 6.57
N ALA A 100 -27.07 -14.03 5.41
CA ALA A 100 -28.03 -13.06 4.90
C ALA A 100 -29.10 -12.72 5.96
N GLY A 101 -29.39 -11.42 6.12
CA GLY A 101 -30.27 -10.89 7.16
C GLY A 101 -29.52 -10.37 8.40
N THR A 102 -28.26 -10.77 8.58
CA THR A 102 -27.34 -10.18 9.57
C THR A 102 -26.06 -9.62 8.95
N GLY A 103 -25.60 -10.22 7.85
CA GLY A 103 -24.46 -9.74 7.07
C GLY A 103 -24.65 -9.93 5.56
N CYS A 104 -23.54 -9.90 4.83
CA CYS A 104 -23.44 -9.93 3.38
C CYS A 104 -23.31 -11.33 2.76
N GLN A 105 -23.34 -12.43 3.51
CA GLN A 105 -23.25 -13.76 2.90
C GLN A 105 -24.39 -13.99 1.88
N GLY A 106 -24.02 -14.47 0.70
CA GLY A 106 -24.92 -14.65 -0.45
C GLY A 106 -25.11 -13.38 -1.31
N LYS A 107 -24.52 -12.24 -0.91
CA LYS A 107 -24.54 -10.99 -1.69
C LYS A 107 -23.31 -10.85 -2.57
N THR A 108 -23.49 -10.16 -3.69
CA THR A 108 -22.39 -9.78 -4.58
C THR A 108 -22.11 -8.29 -4.44
N LEU A 109 -20.88 -7.96 -4.07
CA LEU A 109 -20.40 -6.59 -4.05
C LEU A 109 -19.84 -6.25 -5.44
N GLN A 110 -20.23 -5.10 -5.98
CA GLN A 110 -19.76 -4.57 -7.25
C GLN A 110 -18.88 -3.35 -6.98
N LEU A 111 -17.63 -3.41 -7.41
CA LEU A 111 -16.65 -2.34 -7.29
C LEU A 111 -16.40 -1.71 -8.66
N ASN A 112 -16.48 -0.38 -8.70
CA ASN A 112 -16.12 0.42 -9.86
C ASN A 112 -15.14 1.53 -9.46
N ALA A 113 -14.24 1.86 -10.38
CA ALA A 113 -13.39 3.03 -10.28
C ALA A 113 -13.81 4.08 -11.31
N TYR A 114 -13.74 5.35 -10.95
CA TYR A 114 -14.06 6.47 -11.82
C TYR A 114 -12.94 7.51 -11.79
N GLY A 115 -12.76 8.18 -12.93
CA GLY A 115 -12.02 9.43 -13.01
C GLY A 115 -12.86 10.61 -12.50
N ASP A 116 -12.35 11.81 -12.69
CA ASP A 116 -12.93 13.08 -12.25
C ASP A 116 -13.89 13.71 -13.27
N VAL A 117 -13.85 13.28 -14.54
CA VAL A 117 -14.58 13.93 -15.65
C VAL A 117 -15.78 13.17 -16.20
N SER A 118 -15.86 11.84 -16.01
CA SER A 118 -16.87 10.99 -16.66
C SER A 118 -17.56 10.06 -15.68
N ALA A 119 -18.84 9.77 -15.94
CA ALA A 119 -19.62 8.75 -15.25
C ALA A 119 -19.37 7.32 -15.78
N THR A 120 -18.45 7.14 -16.73
CA THR A 120 -18.04 5.82 -17.23
C THR A 120 -16.96 5.20 -16.33
N PRO A 121 -17.14 3.97 -15.83
CA PRO A 121 -16.12 3.31 -15.04
C PRO A 121 -14.81 3.13 -15.82
N LEU A 122 -13.69 3.36 -15.13
CA LEU A 122 -12.35 3.06 -15.63
C LEU A 122 -12.15 1.55 -15.76
N GLN A 123 -11.32 1.16 -16.72
CA GLN A 123 -10.86 -0.23 -16.83
C GLN A 123 -9.91 -0.54 -15.66
N LEU A 124 -10.33 -1.43 -14.77
CA LEU A 124 -9.54 -1.88 -13.62
C LEU A 124 -8.48 -2.89 -14.05
N ALA A 125 -8.90 -3.87 -14.85
CA ALA A 125 -8.08 -5.01 -15.22
C ALA A 125 -8.20 -5.38 -16.70
N THR A 126 -7.27 -6.20 -17.17
CA THR A 126 -7.42 -6.96 -18.42
C THR A 126 -7.45 -8.45 -18.07
N ALA A 127 -8.49 -9.16 -18.49
CA ALA A 127 -8.64 -10.60 -18.27
C ALA A 127 -8.94 -11.29 -19.60
N ASN A 128 -8.15 -12.29 -19.98
CA ASN A 128 -8.32 -12.99 -21.26
C ASN A 128 -8.47 -12.01 -22.43
N THR A 129 -7.55 -11.05 -22.53
CA THR A 129 -7.55 -9.95 -23.52
C THR A 129 -8.78 -9.02 -23.52
N THR A 130 -9.66 -9.14 -22.52
CA THR A 130 -10.89 -8.35 -22.40
C THR A 130 -10.74 -7.33 -21.28
N ALA A 131 -11.18 -6.10 -21.55
CA ALA A 131 -11.20 -5.03 -20.56
C ALA A 131 -12.27 -5.30 -19.50
N VAL A 132 -11.89 -5.21 -18.23
CA VAL A 132 -12.78 -5.38 -17.09
C VAL A 132 -12.87 -4.08 -16.30
N SER A 133 -14.05 -3.47 -16.28
CA SER A 133 -14.33 -2.18 -15.64
C SER A 133 -15.16 -2.30 -14.35
N VAL A 134 -15.61 -3.52 -14.02
CA VAL A 134 -16.37 -3.84 -12.81
C VAL A 134 -15.74 -5.07 -12.17
N ALA A 135 -15.38 -4.98 -10.88
CA ALA A 135 -15.02 -6.17 -10.11
C ALA A 135 -16.24 -6.65 -9.33
N THR A 136 -16.59 -7.93 -9.45
CA THR A 136 -17.63 -8.54 -8.62
C THR A 136 -16.99 -9.41 -7.55
N VAL A 137 -17.43 -9.25 -6.30
CA VAL A 137 -16.97 -10.04 -5.15
C VAL A 137 -18.18 -10.71 -4.49
N GLY A 138 -18.31 -12.02 -4.65
CA GLY A 138 -19.36 -12.82 -4.02
C GLY A 138 -18.96 -13.25 -2.62
N ILE A 139 -19.67 -12.74 -1.61
CA ILE A 139 -19.44 -13.11 -0.19
C ILE A 139 -20.17 -14.42 0.10
N ASN A 140 -19.45 -15.44 0.57
CA ASN A 140 -19.99 -16.80 0.69
C ASN A 140 -19.75 -17.42 2.08
N GLY A 141 -19.36 -16.63 3.08
CA GLY A 141 -19.02 -17.12 4.43
C GLY A 141 -17.67 -17.86 4.51
N SER A 142 -16.89 -17.81 3.43
CA SER A 142 -15.55 -18.36 3.30
C SER A 142 -14.71 -17.43 2.40
N THR A 143 -13.70 -17.94 1.70
CA THR A 143 -12.95 -17.14 0.72
C THR A 143 -13.90 -16.59 -0.35
N PRO A 144 -14.02 -15.25 -0.48
CA PRO A 144 -14.89 -14.66 -1.47
C PRO A 144 -14.58 -15.14 -2.89
N THR A 145 -15.62 -15.20 -3.71
CA THR A 145 -15.48 -15.47 -5.15
C THR A 145 -15.34 -14.17 -5.91
N VAL A 146 -14.58 -14.14 -7.00
CA VAL A 146 -14.33 -12.90 -7.76
C VAL A 146 -14.47 -13.09 -9.26
N SER A 147 -14.80 -12.00 -9.97
CA SER A 147 -14.77 -11.96 -11.43
C SER A 147 -13.36 -12.17 -11.99
N ALA A 148 -13.28 -12.54 -13.26
CA ALA A 148 -12.00 -12.64 -13.96
C ALA A 148 -11.19 -11.32 -13.90
N GLY A 149 -9.86 -11.44 -13.83
CA GLY A 149 -8.95 -10.31 -13.69
C GLY A 149 -8.63 -9.92 -12.24
N PHE A 150 -9.23 -10.62 -11.27
CA PHE A 150 -9.03 -10.39 -9.86
C PHE A 150 -8.75 -11.68 -9.10
N VAL A 151 -8.13 -11.54 -7.93
CA VAL A 151 -7.83 -12.63 -7.01
C VAL A 151 -8.06 -12.17 -5.57
N ILE A 152 -8.41 -13.11 -4.69
CA ILE A 152 -8.47 -12.86 -3.24
C ILE A 152 -7.14 -13.26 -2.60
N ALA A 153 -6.61 -12.40 -1.73
CA ALA A 153 -5.47 -12.68 -0.88
C ALA A 153 -5.74 -12.21 0.56
N ASN A 154 -4.87 -12.65 1.49
CA ASN A 154 -4.83 -12.16 2.87
C ASN A 154 -6.18 -12.18 3.62
N GLY A 155 -7.02 -13.19 3.35
CA GLY A 155 -8.32 -13.34 3.99
C GLY A 155 -8.19 -13.63 5.49
N LEU A 156 -8.89 -12.86 6.33
CA LEU A 156 -8.96 -13.03 7.79
C LEU A 156 -10.40 -12.97 8.25
N ASN A 157 -10.73 -13.76 9.28
CA ASN A 157 -12.07 -13.81 9.91
C ASN A 157 -13.22 -14.03 8.92
N LEU A 158 -12.96 -14.76 7.82
CA LEU A 158 -13.94 -14.97 6.77
C LEU A 158 -15.20 -15.65 7.32
N GLY A 159 -16.36 -15.05 7.08
CA GLY A 159 -17.64 -15.50 7.62
C GLY A 159 -18.03 -14.87 8.96
N ALA A 160 -17.18 -14.02 9.54
CA ALA A 160 -17.50 -13.22 10.72
C ALA A 160 -17.87 -11.77 10.34
N SER A 161 -18.32 -10.99 11.33
CA SER A 161 -18.72 -9.59 11.15
C SER A 161 -17.56 -8.63 10.82
N THR A 162 -16.32 -9.11 10.92
CA THR A 162 -15.09 -8.34 10.70
C THR A 162 -14.20 -9.01 9.66
N SER A 163 -14.82 -9.63 8.65
CA SER A 163 -14.08 -10.27 7.56
C SER A 163 -13.24 -9.20 6.85
N SER A 164 -11.99 -9.55 6.56
CA SER A 164 -11.09 -8.69 5.77
C SER A 164 -10.37 -9.53 4.73
N PHE A 165 -10.07 -8.93 3.59
CA PHE A 165 -9.37 -9.57 2.49
C PHE A 165 -8.84 -8.53 1.51
N ASP A 166 -7.85 -8.91 0.72
CA ASP A 166 -7.33 -8.11 -0.38
C ASP A 166 -7.92 -8.58 -1.71
N LEU A 167 -8.50 -7.64 -2.46
CA LEU A 167 -8.86 -7.83 -3.86
C LEU A 167 -7.67 -7.40 -4.72
N GLY A 168 -6.85 -8.36 -5.14
CA GLY A 168 -5.72 -8.13 -6.03
C GLY A 168 -6.16 -8.09 -7.49
N ILE A 169 -5.55 -7.20 -8.28
CA ILE A 169 -5.76 -7.11 -9.73
C ILE A 169 -4.64 -7.87 -10.44
N THR A 170 -4.98 -8.87 -11.25
CA THR A 170 -3.97 -9.76 -11.88
C THR A 170 -3.21 -9.08 -13.00
N THR A 171 -3.88 -8.18 -13.73
CA THR A 171 -3.27 -7.41 -14.82
C THR A 171 -3.84 -6.00 -14.81
N PRO A 172 -3.26 -5.10 -13.97
CA PRO A 172 -3.75 -3.73 -13.80
C PRO A 172 -3.82 -2.96 -15.10
N SER A 173 -4.89 -2.20 -15.30
CA SER A 173 -5.07 -1.34 -16.47
C SER A 173 -5.24 0.14 -16.11
N ALA A 174 -5.74 0.45 -14.91
CA ALA A 174 -5.82 1.82 -14.39
C ALA A 174 -4.52 2.22 -13.67
N THR A 175 -4.01 3.41 -14.01
CA THR A 175 -2.98 4.07 -13.20
C THR A 175 -3.60 4.56 -11.90
N ALA A 176 -2.82 4.61 -10.82
CA ALA A 176 -3.30 5.12 -9.55
C ALA A 176 -3.77 6.58 -9.68
N GLY A 177 -2.98 7.43 -10.35
CA GLY A 177 -3.36 8.84 -10.56
C GLY A 177 -4.66 9.07 -11.35
N ALA A 178 -5.15 8.08 -12.10
CA ALA A 178 -6.41 8.21 -12.84
C ALA A 178 -7.65 7.91 -12.01
N VAL A 179 -7.53 7.20 -10.87
CA VAL A 179 -8.68 6.84 -10.04
C VAL A 179 -8.96 7.94 -9.03
N PHE A 180 -10.04 8.67 -9.28
CA PHE A 180 -10.49 9.73 -8.39
C PHE A 180 -11.48 9.20 -7.33
N LYS A 181 -12.34 8.27 -7.74
CA LYS A 181 -13.44 7.75 -6.92
C LYS A 181 -13.57 6.23 -7.05
N LEU A 182 -13.86 5.57 -5.93
CA LEU A 182 -14.27 4.17 -5.88
C LEU A 182 -15.72 4.08 -5.40
N THR A 183 -16.52 3.22 -6.03
CA THR A 183 -17.86 2.91 -5.55
C THR A 183 -17.99 1.44 -5.26
N LEU A 184 -18.63 1.11 -4.14
CA LEU A 184 -19.01 -0.24 -3.79
C LEU A 184 -20.52 -0.32 -3.63
N GLN A 185 -21.16 -1.26 -4.31
CA GLN A 185 -22.60 -1.48 -4.23
C GLN A 185 -22.90 -2.96 -4.03
N SER A 186 -23.85 -3.30 -3.17
CA SER A 186 -24.31 -4.69 -2.99
C SER A 186 -25.51 -4.99 -3.89
N ASN A 187 -25.52 -6.17 -4.51
CA ASN A 187 -26.67 -6.78 -5.18
C ASN A 187 -27.12 -8.04 -4.41
#